data_AF-D8Q401-F1
#
_entry.id   AF-D8Q401-F1
#
_cell.length_a   1.000
_cell.length_b   1.000
_cell.length_c   1.000
_cell.angle_alpha   90.00
_cell.angle_beta   90.00
_cell.angle_gamma   90.00
#
_symmetry.space_group_name_H-M   'P 1'
#
loop_
_entity.id
_entity.type
_entity.pdbx_description
1 polymer ?
#
loop_
_entity_poly.entity_id
_entity_poly.type
_entity_poly.pdbx_seq_one_letter_code
_entity_poly.pdbx_strand_id
1 'polypeptide(L)'
;MVHRSTDSRLLTALISSEKDYCKSLEAALSSGHASLASFSAYAAASPPHISTTILSVANVFIGAQDALKHYAHAVEEWKDLLTQLKGLEDDVANTIRDREILCVTSYLITALR
;
A
#
# COMPACT_ATOMS: atom_id res chain seq x y z
N MET A 1 15.16 -18.10 23.65
CA MET A 1 14.38 -16.90 23.28
C MET A 1 12.92 -17.32 23.20
N VAL A 2 12.05 -16.72 24.00
CA VAL A 2 10.60 -17.03 24.00
C VAL A 2 10.05 -16.58 22.65
N HIS A 3 9.50 -17.51 21.86
CA HIS A 3 8.85 -17.22 20.59
C HIS A 3 7.53 -16.49 20.90
N ARG A 4 7.61 -15.20 21.17
CA ARG A 4 6.41 -14.35 21.31
C ARG A 4 5.79 -14.27 19.92
N SER A 5 4.55 -14.71 19.79
CA SER A 5 3.79 -14.55 18.55
C SER A 5 3.76 -13.07 18.17
N THR A 6 4.03 -12.78 16.90
CA THR A 6 3.88 -11.43 16.34
C THR A 6 2.45 -10.97 16.58
N ASP A 7 2.26 -9.73 17.05
CA ASP A 7 0.92 -9.18 17.26
C ASP A 7 0.28 -8.90 15.90
N SER A 8 -0.54 -9.85 15.43
CA SER A 8 -1.21 -9.82 14.12
C SER A 8 -2.07 -8.56 13.93
N ARG A 9 -2.49 -7.91 15.01
CA ARG A 9 -3.24 -6.65 14.98
C ARG A 9 -2.41 -5.51 14.40
N LEU A 10 -1.10 -5.52 14.63
CA LEU A 10 -0.19 -4.49 14.11
C LEU A 10 -0.09 -4.58 12.58
N LEU A 11 0.02 -5.80 12.03
CA LEU A 11 0.05 -6.00 10.58
C LEU A 11 -1.30 -5.63 9.94
N THR A 12 -2.42 -5.99 10.56
CA THR A 12 -3.74 -5.56 10.10
C THR A 12 -3.90 -4.04 10.13
N ALA A 13 -3.42 -3.37 11.19
CA ALA A 13 -3.43 -1.92 11.29
C ALA A 13 -2.57 -1.27 10.19
N LEU A 14 -1.38 -1.81 9.94
CA LEU A 14 -0.49 -1.36 8.87
C LEU A 14 -1.15 -1.48 7.48
N ILE A 15 -1.73 -2.65 7.16
CA ILE A 15 -2.45 -2.87 5.90
C ILE A 15 -3.61 -1.88 5.75
N SER A 16 -4.34 -1.59 6.83
CA SER A 16 -5.40 -0.59 6.82
C SER A 16 -4.85 0.81 6.51
N SER A 17 -3.75 1.22 7.15
CA SER A 17 -3.14 2.52 6.88
C SER A 17 -2.60 2.63 5.46
N GLU A 18 -1.97 1.59 4.92
CA GLU A 18 -1.48 1.56 3.55
C GLU A 18 -2.62 1.67 2.54
N LYS A 19 -3.75 0.97 2.79
CA LYS A 19 -4.94 1.08 1.95
C LYS A 19 -5.46 2.52 1.86
N ASP A 20 -5.52 3.23 2.99
CA ASP A 20 -5.98 4.62 3.00
C ASP A 20 -4.96 5.56 2.38
N TYR A 21 -3.67 5.26 2.54
CA TYR A 21 -2.60 5.99 1.88
C TYR A 21 -2.66 5.84 0.34
N CYS A 22 -2.84 4.63 -0.19
CA CYS A 22 -3.05 4.40 -1.63
C CYS A 22 -4.18 5.28 -2.20
N LYS A 23 -5.35 5.31 -1.54
CA LYS A 23 -6.47 6.15 -1.97
C LYS A 23 -6.12 7.64 -1.97
N SER A 24 -5.40 8.10 -0.94
CA SER A 24 -4.98 9.50 -0.85
C SER A 24 -4.05 9.87 -2.00
N LEU A 25 -3.21 8.93 -2.43
CA LEU A 25 -2.23 9.13 -3.47
C LEU A 25 -2.86 9.07 -4.87
N GLU A 26 -3.83 8.19 -5.09
CA GLU A 26 -4.69 8.19 -6.27
C GLU A 26 -5.46 9.52 -6.42
N ALA A 27 -6.04 10.03 -5.31
CA ALA A 27 -6.74 11.31 -5.31
C ALA A 27 -5.78 12.48 -5.62
N ALA A 28 -4.55 12.44 -5.10
CA ALA A 28 -3.52 13.41 -5.40
C ALA A 28 -3.09 13.37 -6.88
N LEU A 29 -2.97 12.18 -7.47
CA LEU A 29 -2.67 12.00 -8.89
C LEU A 29 -3.79 12.55 -9.80
N SER A 30 -5.05 12.28 -9.46
CA SER A 30 -6.20 12.82 -10.20
C SER A 30 -6.24 14.35 -10.14
N SER A 31 -6.07 14.92 -8.94
CA SER A 31 -6.00 16.37 -8.73
C SER A 31 -4.82 17.00 -9.46
N GLY A 32 -3.67 16.33 -9.42
CA GLY A 32 -2.45 16.75 -10.11
C GLY A 32 -2.60 16.76 -11.63
N HIS A 33 -3.25 15.74 -12.20
CA HIS A 33 -3.55 15.70 -13.64
C HIS A 33 -4.49 16.83 -14.06
N ALA A 34 -5.56 17.09 -13.29
CA ALA A 34 -6.46 18.21 -13.54
C ALA A 34 -5.74 19.55 -13.47
N SER A 35 -4.90 19.77 -12.45
CA SER A 35 -4.10 20.98 -12.30
C SER A 35 -3.16 21.20 -13.48
N LEU A 36 -2.48 20.14 -13.95
CA LEU A 36 -1.59 20.21 -15.11
C LEU A 36 -2.36 20.53 -16.41
N ALA A 37 -3.54 19.95 -16.59
CA ALA A 37 -4.40 20.23 -17.73
C ALA A 37 -4.83 21.71 -17.74
N SER A 38 -5.27 22.24 -16.60
CA SER A 38 -5.59 23.67 -16.44
C SER A 38 -4.38 24.57 -16.70
N PHE A 39 -3.20 24.19 -16.21
CA PHE A 39 -1.96 24.95 -16.43
C PHE A 39 -1.54 24.96 -17.90
N SER A 40 -1.71 23.84 -18.60
CA SER A 40 -1.44 23.72 -20.03
C SER A 40 -2.43 24.54 -20.86
N ALA A 41 -3.72 24.56 -20.49
CA ALA A 41 -4.72 25.41 -21.12
C ALA A 41 -4.40 26.90 -20.92
N TYR A 42 -3.95 27.29 -19.72
CA TYR A 42 -3.47 28.64 -19.45
C TYR A 42 -2.25 29.01 -20.32
N ALA A 43 -1.32 28.07 -20.52
CA ALA A 43 -0.19 28.25 -21.43
C ALA A 43 -0.66 28.52 -22.87
N ALA A 44 -1.66 27.79 -23.34
CA ALA A 44 -2.22 27.93 -24.69
C ALA A 44 -2.95 29.27 -24.89
N ALA A 45 -3.54 29.83 -23.83
CA ALA A 45 -4.21 31.14 -23.85
C ALA A 45 -3.24 32.33 -23.67
N SER A 46 -1.96 32.07 -23.42
CA SER A 46 -0.96 33.11 -23.11
C SER A 46 -0.20 33.60 -24.35
N PRO A 47 0.35 34.83 -24.33
CA PRO A 47 1.21 35.32 -25.41
C PRO A 47 2.42 34.39 -25.67
N PRO A 48 2.94 34.31 -26.92
CA PRO A 48 3.90 33.26 -27.31
C PRO A 48 5.16 33.16 -26.42
N HIS A 49 5.72 34.29 -26.00
CA HIS A 49 6.93 34.34 -25.16
C HIS A 49 6.68 33.87 -23.71
N ILE A 50 5.47 34.06 -23.21
CA ILE A 50 5.04 33.58 -21.88
C ILE A 50 4.65 32.10 -21.98
N SER A 51 3.94 31.72 -23.04
CA SER A 51 3.49 30.35 -23.31
C SER A 51 4.64 29.34 -23.31
N THR A 52 5.75 29.65 -23.99
CA THR A 52 6.93 28.77 -24.02
C THR A 52 7.53 28.52 -22.64
N THR A 53 7.58 29.55 -21.80
CA THR A 53 8.07 29.46 -20.42
C THR A 53 7.11 28.62 -19.56
N ILE A 54 5.80 28.85 -19.67
CA ILE A 54 4.79 28.07 -18.95
C ILE A 54 4.84 26.59 -19.35
N LEU A 55 4.96 26.29 -20.64
CA LEU A 55 5.08 24.91 -21.13
C LEU A 55 6.36 24.22 -20.62
N SER A 56 7.47 24.95 -20.48
CA SER A 56 8.67 24.41 -19.87
C SER A 56 8.43 23.97 -18.42
N VAL A 57 7.70 24.77 -17.64
CA VAL A 57 7.30 24.40 -16.27
C VAL A 57 6.31 23.23 -16.27
N ALA A 58 5.35 23.22 -17.20
CA ALA A 58 4.39 22.12 -17.34
C ALA A 58 5.10 20.78 -17.59
N ASN A 59 6.17 20.77 -18.38
CA ASN A 59 6.98 19.58 -18.62
C ASN A 59 7.68 19.05 -17.35
N VAL A 60 8.14 19.94 -16.47
CA VAL A 60 8.69 19.52 -15.16
C VAL A 60 7.60 18.84 -14.32
N PHE A 61 6.39 19.40 -14.32
CA PHE A 61 5.26 18.78 -13.62
C PHE A 61 4.84 17.43 -14.22
N ILE A 62 4.93 17.25 -15.55
CA ILE A 62 4.71 15.93 -16.18
C ILE A 62 5.67 14.90 -15.59
N GLY A 63 6.97 15.21 -15.51
CA GLY A 63 7.97 14.30 -14.94
C GLY A 63 7.71 14.00 -13.45
N ALA A 64 7.33 15.02 -12.68
CA ALA A 64 6.99 14.82 -11.26
C ALA A 64 5.72 13.96 -11.08
N GLN A 65 4.70 14.16 -11.92
CA GLN A 65 3.48 13.34 -11.93
C GLN A 65 3.79 11.90 -12.30
N ASP A 66 4.67 11.67 -13.27
CA ASP A 66 5.06 10.32 -13.68
C ASP A 66 5.84 9.60 -12.57
N ALA A 67 6.77 10.29 -11.91
CA ALA A 67 7.46 9.75 -10.74
C ALA A 67 6.48 9.40 -9.60
N LEU A 68 5.49 10.27 -9.35
CA LEU A 68 4.45 10.02 -8.34
C LEU A 68 3.58 8.82 -8.70
N LYS A 69 3.26 8.60 -9.98
CA LYS A 69 2.54 7.40 -10.45
C LYS A 69 3.33 6.12 -10.20
N HIS A 70 4.62 6.11 -10.50
CA HIS A 70 5.47 4.95 -10.23
C HIS A 70 5.55 4.67 -8.72
N TYR A 71 5.66 5.71 -7.90
CA TYR A 71 5.62 5.56 -6.46
C TYR A 71 4.26 5.02 -5.97
N ALA A 72 3.14 5.48 -6.54
CA ALA A 72 1.81 4.94 -6.26
C ALA A 72 1.74 3.44 -6.45
N HIS A 73 2.23 2.98 -7.60
CA HIS A 73 2.27 1.57 -7.96
C HIS A 73 3.12 0.76 -6.99
N ALA A 74 4.31 1.26 -6.65
CA ALA A 74 5.19 0.58 -5.69
C ALA A 74 4.55 0.44 -4.29
N VAL A 75 3.78 1.44 -3.85
CA VAL A 75 3.04 1.40 -2.59
C VAL A 75 1.88 0.39 -2.65
N GLU A 76 1.20 0.30 -3.79
CA GLU A 76 0.16 -0.70 -4.02
C GLU A 76 0.73 -2.13 -3.99
N GLU A 77 1.84 -2.38 -4.67
CA GLU A 77 2.55 -3.67 -4.62
C GLU A 77 2.99 -4.01 -3.19
N TRP A 78 3.52 -3.02 -2.45
CA TRP A 78 3.88 -3.18 -1.05
C TRP A 78 2.69 -3.61 -0.19
N LYS A 79 1.54 -2.95 -0.32
CA LYS A 79 0.29 -3.30 0.36
C LYS A 79 -0.14 -4.74 0.04
N ASP A 80 0.01 -5.18 -1.20
CA ASP A 80 -0.33 -6.54 -1.61
C ASP A 80 0.62 -7.58 -1.00
N LEU A 81 1.93 -7.27 -0.93
CA LEU A 81 2.91 -8.11 -0.23
C LEU A 81 2.61 -8.22 1.27
N LEU A 82 2.21 -7.14 1.92
CA LEU A 82 1.78 -7.18 3.33
C LEU A 82 0.54 -8.05 3.53
N THR A 83 -0.39 -8.01 2.59
CA THR A 83 -1.60 -8.85 2.62
C THR A 83 -1.25 -10.33 2.48
N GLN A 84 -0.30 -10.66 1.59
CA GLN A 84 0.22 -12.03 1.46
C GLN A 84 0.94 -12.48 2.73
N LEU A 85 1.78 -11.61 3.32
CA LEU A 85 2.46 -11.88 4.59
C LEU A 85 1.44 -12.19 5.71
N LYS A 86 0.33 -11.44 5.77
CA LYS A 86 -0.73 -11.68 6.75
C LYS A 86 -1.37 -13.05 6.58
N GLY A 87 -1.58 -13.49 5.34
CA GLY A 87 -2.06 -14.85 5.04
C GLY A 87 -1.11 -15.92 5.56
N LEU A 88 0.19 -15.76 5.32
CA LEU A 88 1.21 -16.69 5.83
C LEU A 88 1.26 -16.71 7.37
N GLU A 89 1.09 -15.56 8.03
CA GLU A 89 1.00 -15.52 9.50
C GLU A 89 -0.22 -16.29 10.02
N ASP A 90 -1.37 -16.18 9.35
CA ASP A 90 -2.58 -16.91 9.72
C ASP A 90 -2.42 -18.42 9.54
N ASP A 91 -1.76 -18.86 8.46
CA ASP A 91 -1.47 -20.29 8.20
C ASP A 91 -0.54 -20.89 9.27
N VAL A 92 0.50 -20.16 9.65
CA VAL A 92 1.40 -20.56 10.74
C VAL A 92 0.64 -20.63 12.07
N ALA A 93 -0.21 -19.63 12.36
CA ALA A 93 -1.02 -19.62 13.58
C ALA A 93 -2.00 -20.80 13.64
N ASN A 94 -2.61 -21.16 12.51
CA ASN A 94 -3.49 -22.34 12.40
C ASN A 94 -2.71 -23.63 12.65
N THR A 95 -1.52 -23.78 12.05
CA THR A 95 -0.67 -24.97 12.25
C THR A 95 -0.26 -25.16 13.71
N ILE A 96 0.09 -24.06 14.40
CA ILE A 96 0.42 -24.10 15.84
C ILE A 96 -0.79 -24.51 16.67
N ARG A 97 -1.97 -23.92 16.39
CA ARG A 97 -3.22 -24.27 17.07
C ARG A 97 -3.57 -25.75 16.89
N ASP A 98 -3.46 -26.27 15.67
CA ASP A 98 -3.75 -27.68 15.39
C ASP A 98 -2.81 -28.61 16.15
N ARG A 99 -1.51 -28.27 16.22
CA ARG A 99 -0.55 -29.00 17.04
C ARG A 99 -0.94 -28.98 18.52
N GLU A 100 -1.36 -27.83 19.05
CA GLU A 100 -1.79 -27.70 20.45
C GLU A 100 -3.04 -28.54 20.73
N ILE A 101 -4.03 -28.53 19.83
CA ILE A 101 -5.23 -29.36 19.94
C ILE A 101 -4.87 -30.85 19.95
N LEU A 102 -4.00 -31.29 19.02
CA LEU A 102 -3.53 -32.68 18.97
C LEU A 102 -2.79 -33.09 20.24
N CYS A 103 -1.96 -32.20 20.78
CA CYS A 103 -1.23 -32.41 22.02
C CYS A 103 -2.19 -32.61 23.19
N VAL A 104 -3.11 -31.65 23.41
CA VAL A 104 -4.10 -31.69 24.49
C VAL A 104 -5.00 -32.93 24.40
N THR A 105 -5.47 -33.26 23.19
CA THR A 105 -6.32 -34.43 22.95
C THR A 105 -5.58 -35.73 23.24
N SER A 106 -4.31 -35.84 22.82
CA SER A 106 -3.48 -37.03 23.08
C SER A 106 -3.23 -37.25 24.58
N TYR A 107 -2.99 -36.17 25.33
CA TYR A 107 -2.86 -36.23 26.78
C TYR A 107 -4.17 -36.67 27.46
N LEU A 108 -5.32 -36.15 27.03
CA LEU A 108 -6.64 -36.55 27.54
C LEU A 108 -6.93 -38.04 27.30
N ILE A 109 -6.66 -38.54 26.09
CA ILE A 109 -6.85 -39.95 25.75
C ILE A 109 -5.96 -40.85 26.62
N THR A 110 -4.71 -40.44 26.84
CA THR A 110 -3.77 -41.20 27.68
C THR A 110 -4.17 -41.18 29.15
N ALA A 111 -4.70 -40.06 29.66
CA ALA A 111 -5.10 -39.91 31.05
C ALA A 111 -6.43 -40.62 31.41
N LEU A 112 -7.27 -40.91 30.41
CA LEU A 112 -8.54 -41.63 30.58
C LEU A 112 -8.40 -43.16 30.45
N ARG A 113 -7.18 -43.66 30.27
CA ARG A 113 -6.86 -45.08 30.07
C ARG A 113 -6.11 -45.63 31.27
#